data_AF-A0AA88VHE7-F1
#
_entry.id   AF-A0AA88VHE7-F1
#
_cell.length_a   1.000
_cell.length_b   1.000
_cell.length_c   1.000
_cell.angle_alpha   90.00
_cell.angle_beta   90.00
_cell.angle_gamma   90.00
#
_symmetry.space_group_name_H-M   'P 1'
#
loop_
_entity.id
_entity.type
_entity.pdbx_description
1 polymer ?
#
loop_
_entity_poly.entity_id
_entity_poly.type
_entity_poly.pdbx_seq_one_letter_code
_entity_poly.pdbx_strand_id
1 'polypeptide(L)'
;MWGMDILGPFPPAMAQHKFVIVAIDYFTKWVEAEALALITERKCEDFFWRAVVCRFGIPRVVITDNGKQFDNSTFRTFCANLSIEQRFTSIAHPQTNGQTEVTNHTLLQGIKKKLDGASGIWVDELPKILWASNTTSWTSTGETPFSLSFGMEALIPVEIGLPSLRLTTYDPVQNEEALCANLDLLDERREQAAMCLAAYRQRVSKFYDKRVRPRTF
;
A
#
# COMPACT_ATOMS: atom_id res chain seq x y z
N MET A 1 5.60 -0.66 8.46
CA MET A 1 6.70 0.02 7.74
C MET A 1 6.07 0.55 6.49
N TRP A 2 6.31 1.81 6.15
CA TRP A 2 5.72 2.42 4.96
C TRP A 2 6.76 2.61 3.88
N GLY A 3 6.36 2.53 2.62
CA GLY A 3 7.16 3.05 1.52
C GLY A 3 6.47 4.24 0.89
N MET A 4 7.24 5.23 0.46
CA MET A 4 6.75 6.34 -0.34
C MET A 4 7.43 6.37 -1.71
N ASP A 5 6.65 6.70 -2.73
CA ASP A 5 7.12 6.82 -4.10
C ASP A 5 6.33 7.90 -4.85
N ILE A 6 6.83 8.32 -6.01
CA ILE A 6 6.12 9.21 -6.92
C ILE A 6 6.02 8.59 -8.30
N LEU A 7 4.79 8.49 -8.79
CA LEU A 7 4.48 8.01 -10.13
C LEU A 7 4.32 9.18 -11.09
N GLY A 8 4.82 9.00 -12.31
CA GLY A 8 4.65 9.94 -13.41
C GLY A 8 5.97 10.27 -14.13
N PRO A 9 5.99 11.34 -14.95
CA PRO A 9 4.84 12.18 -15.26
C PRO A 9 3.75 11.42 -16.07
N PHE A 10 2.49 11.68 -15.76
CA PHE A 10 1.30 11.29 -16.53
C PHE A 10 0.91 12.41 -17.51
N PRO A 11 0.07 12.14 -18.53
CA PRO A 11 -0.55 13.20 -19.32
C PRO A 11 -1.23 14.23 -18.40
N PRO A 12 -1.02 15.55 -18.63
CA PRO A 12 -1.60 16.57 -17.77
C PRO A 12 -3.13 16.46 -17.70
N ALA A 13 -3.65 16.35 -16.47
CA ALA A 13 -5.07 16.39 -16.18
C ALA A 13 -5.50 17.81 -15.76
N MET A 14 -6.75 17.94 -15.28
CA MET A 14 -7.27 19.19 -14.73
C MET A 14 -6.31 19.78 -13.67
N ALA A 15 -6.17 21.10 -13.65
CA ALA A 15 -5.24 21.83 -12.77
C ALA A 15 -3.75 21.43 -12.93
N GLN A 16 -3.35 20.92 -14.11
CA GLN A 16 -1.97 20.55 -14.44
C GLN A 16 -1.40 19.42 -13.57
N HIS A 17 -2.26 18.61 -12.94
CA HIS A 17 -1.84 17.40 -12.26
C HIS A 17 -1.15 16.47 -13.26
N LYS A 18 0.06 16.02 -12.90
CA LYS A 18 0.89 15.14 -13.75
C LYS A 18 1.70 14.13 -12.94
N PHE A 19 1.65 14.17 -11.62
CA PHE A 19 2.31 13.21 -10.76
C PHE A 19 1.31 12.64 -9.75
N VAL A 20 1.64 11.48 -9.18
CA VAL A 20 0.92 10.92 -8.04
C VAL A 20 1.94 10.58 -6.98
N ILE A 21 1.81 11.18 -5.79
CA ILE A 21 2.55 10.72 -4.62
C ILE A 21 1.79 9.56 -3.99
N VAL A 22 2.51 8.50 -3.61
CA VAL A 22 1.92 7.27 -3.08
C VAL A 22 2.64 6.88 -1.79
N ALA A 23 1.88 6.39 -0.81
CA ALA A 23 2.40 5.72 0.37
C ALA A 23 1.77 4.31 0.49
N ILE A 24 2.58 3.30 0.76
CA ILE A 24 2.14 1.90 0.88
C ILE A 24 2.59 1.33 2.22
N ASP A 25 1.67 0.75 3.00
CA ASP A 25 2.06 -0.08 4.14
C ASP A 25 2.57 -1.44 3.65
N TYR A 26 3.76 -1.83 4.10
CA TYR A 26 4.43 -3.02 3.58
C TYR A 26 3.77 -4.32 4.02
N PHE A 27 3.04 -4.30 5.13
CA PHE A 27 2.41 -5.47 5.69
C PHE A 27 1.01 -5.66 5.12
N THR A 28 0.12 -4.68 5.32
CA THR A 28 -1.28 -4.77 4.86
C THR A 28 -1.42 -4.57 3.36
N LYS A 29 -0.41 -3.95 2.71
CA LYS A 29 -0.48 -3.46 1.32
C LYS A 29 -1.50 -2.35 1.11
N TRP A 30 -1.92 -1.68 2.19
CA TRP A 30 -2.77 -0.50 2.09
C TRP A 30 -2.07 0.60 1.29
N VAL A 31 -2.80 1.22 0.37
CA VAL A 31 -2.29 2.29 -0.49
C VAL A 31 -3.04 3.59 -0.23
N GLU A 32 -2.27 4.64 0.03
CA GLU A 32 -2.70 6.03 0.01
C GLU A 32 -2.03 6.75 -1.16
N ALA A 33 -2.77 7.60 -1.88
CA ALA A 33 -2.18 8.38 -2.95
C ALA A 33 -2.89 9.70 -3.20
N GLU A 34 -2.15 10.67 -3.76
CA GLU A 34 -2.65 12.00 -4.08
C GLU A 34 -2.05 12.51 -5.38
N ALA A 35 -2.89 13.13 -6.22
CA ALA A 35 -2.45 13.76 -7.46
C ALA A 35 -1.71 15.08 -7.18
N LEU A 36 -0.57 15.30 -7.83
CA LEU A 36 0.24 16.51 -7.71
C LEU A 36 0.50 17.16 -9.07
N ALA A 37 0.36 18.48 -9.15
CA ALA A 37 0.83 19.27 -10.29
C ALA A 37 2.35 19.52 -10.26
N LEU A 38 2.90 19.66 -9.05
CA LEU A 38 4.32 19.88 -8.78
C LEU A 38 4.73 19.05 -7.58
N ILE A 39 5.93 18.49 -7.64
CA ILE A 39 6.57 17.77 -6.55
C ILE A 39 7.38 18.79 -5.75
N THR A 40 7.01 18.99 -4.49
CA THR A 40 7.76 19.84 -3.55
C THR A 40 7.93 19.10 -2.23
N GLU A 41 8.99 19.43 -1.49
CA GLU A 41 9.28 18.84 -0.18
C GLU A 41 8.08 19.01 0.77
N ARG A 42 7.51 20.22 0.80
CA ARG A 42 6.34 20.54 1.63
C ARG A 42 5.12 19.68 1.29
N LYS A 43 4.85 19.45 0.00
CA LYS A 43 3.75 18.57 -0.42
C LYS A 43 3.97 17.12 -0.02
N CYS A 44 5.23 16.65 -0.03
CA CYS A 44 5.56 15.30 0.43
C CYS A 44 5.34 15.14 1.94
N GLU A 45 5.77 16.14 2.72
CA GLU A 45 5.53 16.20 4.17
C GLU A 45 4.02 16.25 4.49
N ASP A 46 3.29 17.19 3.90
CA ASP A 46 1.85 17.39 4.15
C ASP A 46 1.05 16.14 3.77
N PHE A 47 1.39 15.50 2.65
CA PHE A 47 0.79 14.23 2.24
C PHE A 47 1.05 13.14 3.26
N PHE A 48 2.31 12.91 3.67
CA PHE A 48 2.63 11.82 4.60
C PHE A 48 2.03 12.04 5.98
N TRP A 49 2.05 13.28 6.47
CA TRP A 49 1.40 13.65 7.73
C TRP A 49 -0.10 13.34 7.68
N ARG A 50 -0.82 13.83 6.66
CA ARG A 50 -2.27 13.65 6.55
C ARG A 50 -2.68 12.21 6.25
N ALA A 51 -2.03 11.59 5.28
CA ALA A 51 -2.46 10.30 4.74
C ALA A 51 -1.96 9.11 5.56
N VAL A 52 -0.79 9.24 6.22
CA VAL A 52 -0.20 8.15 7.02
C VAL A 52 -0.30 8.46 8.50
N VAL A 53 0.36 9.53 8.97
CA VAL A 53 0.50 9.77 10.42
C VAL A 53 -0.83 10.01 11.11
N CYS A 54 -1.68 10.89 10.58
CA CYS A 54 -2.98 11.20 11.18
C CYS A 54 -4.01 10.06 11.09
N ARG A 55 -3.82 9.10 10.18
CA ARG A 55 -4.78 7.99 9.94
C ARG A 55 -4.36 6.69 10.60
N PHE A 56 -3.09 6.34 10.49
CA PHE A 56 -2.55 5.05 10.90
C PHE A 56 -1.57 5.16 12.06
N GLY A 57 -1.25 6.39 12.50
CA GLY A 57 -0.26 6.65 13.54
C GLY A 57 1.16 6.80 12.98
N ILE A 58 2.10 7.07 13.89
CA ILE A 58 3.51 7.32 13.55
C ILE A 58 4.18 5.99 13.18
N PRO A 59 4.65 5.81 11.94
CA PRO A 59 5.33 4.59 11.55
C PRO A 59 6.76 4.56 12.09
N ARG A 60 7.24 3.39 12.47
CA ARG A 60 8.65 3.23 12.90
C ARG A 60 9.67 3.55 11.79
N VAL A 61 9.36 3.15 10.56
CA VAL A 61 10.26 3.26 9.41
C VAL A 61 9.47 3.68 8.17
N VAL A 62 10.01 4.64 7.43
CA VAL A 62 9.59 4.99 6.07
C VAL A 62 10.72 4.70 5.09
N ILE A 63 10.41 4.01 3.99
CA ILE A 63 11.34 3.73 2.89
C ILE A 63 11.01 4.66 1.74
N THR A 64 11.96 5.47 1.29
CA THR A 64 11.79 6.36 0.13
C THR A 64 12.83 6.05 -0.94
N ASP A 65 12.58 6.43 -2.20
CA ASP A 65 13.65 6.45 -3.20
C ASP A 65 14.70 7.53 -2.88
N ASN A 66 15.84 7.49 -3.57
CA ASN A 66 16.90 8.51 -3.46
C ASN A 66 16.56 9.81 -4.22
N GLY A 67 15.28 10.06 -4.53
CA GLY A 67 14.86 11.29 -5.16
C GLY A 67 15.05 12.49 -4.23
N LYS A 68 15.50 13.62 -4.78
CA LYS A 68 15.74 14.87 -4.01
C LYS A 68 14.52 15.34 -3.23
N GLN A 69 13.32 15.00 -3.70
CA GLN A 69 12.06 15.32 -3.02
C GLN A 69 11.90 14.64 -1.65
N PHE A 70 12.60 13.53 -1.40
CA PHE A 70 12.61 12.83 -0.12
C PHE A 70 13.99 12.89 0.56
N ASP A 71 15.06 13.02 -0.22
CA ASP A 71 16.41 13.29 0.27
C ASP A 71 16.65 14.81 0.42
N ASN A 72 16.01 15.42 1.41
CA ASN A 72 16.21 16.81 1.79
C ASN A 72 16.13 17.01 3.31
N SER A 73 16.65 18.14 3.79
CA SER A 73 16.69 18.47 5.23
C SER A 73 15.29 18.62 5.82
N THR A 74 14.33 19.15 5.07
CA THR A 74 12.95 19.35 5.52
C THR A 74 12.31 18.02 5.92
N PHE A 75 12.27 17.07 4.99
CA PHE A 75 11.65 15.76 5.20
C PHE A 75 12.42 14.90 6.23
N ARG A 76 13.76 14.98 6.23
CA ARG A 76 14.59 14.34 7.28
C ARG A 76 14.28 14.89 8.67
N THR A 77 14.15 16.21 8.80
CA THR A 77 13.83 16.86 10.08
C THR A 77 12.42 16.49 10.55
N PHE A 78 11.45 16.48 9.63
CA PHE A 78 10.10 16.01 9.90
C PHE A 78 10.10 14.56 10.43
N CYS A 79 10.82 13.64 9.77
CA CYS A 79 10.93 12.26 10.22
C CYS A 79 11.59 12.16 11.60
N ALA A 80 12.71 12.88 11.80
CA ALA A 80 13.45 12.87 13.06
C ALA A 80 12.60 13.39 14.24
N ASN A 81 11.82 14.45 14.04
CA ASN A 81 10.94 15.02 15.07
C ASN A 81 9.88 14.03 15.56
N LEU A 82 9.46 13.10 14.70
CA LEU A 82 8.49 12.06 15.00
C LEU A 82 9.16 10.72 15.35
N SER A 83 10.49 10.68 15.49
CA SER A 83 11.27 9.44 15.70
C SER A 83 11.04 8.37 14.61
N ILE A 84 10.78 8.81 13.38
CA ILE A 84 10.62 7.96 12.20
C ILE A 84 12.00 7.73 11.60
N GLU A 85 12.40 6.47 11.45
CA GLU A 85 13.62 6.12 10.74
C GLU A 85 13.38 6.21 9.23
N GLN A 86 13.94 7.23 8.58
CA GLN A 86 13.95 7.30 7.11
C GLN A 86 15.05 6.38 6.56
N ARG A 87 14.66 5.44 5.72
CA ARG A 87 15.57 4.59 4.94
C ARG A 87 15.40 4.89 3.46
N PHE A 88 16.50 4.81 2.74
CA PHE A 88 16.47 4.92 1.29
C PHE A 88 16.52 3.54 0.64
N THR A 89 15.85 3.38 -0.50
CA THR A 89 15.97 2.15 -1.29
C THR A 89 17.43 1.98 -1.72
N SER A 90 18.04 0.84 -1.40
CA SER A 90 19.37 0.50 -1.87
C SER A 90 19.28 -0.11 -3.27
N ILE A 91 20.10 0.35 -4.22
CA ILE A 91 20.24 -0.27 -5.55
C ILE A 91 20.75 -1.73 -5.43
N ALA A 92 21.36 -2.10 -4.30
CA ALA A 92 22.02 -3.38 -4.09
C ALA A 92 21.69 -3.98 -2.71
N HIS A 93 20.64 -4.80 -2.61
CA HIS A 93 20.60 -6.07 -1.85
C HIS A 93 19.20 -6.73 -1.88
N PRO A 94 18.87 -7.49 -2.93
CA PRO A 94 17.56 -8.13 -3.13
C PRO A 94 17.22 -9.26 -2.13
N GLN A 95 18.18 -9.75 -1.35
CA GLN A 95 18.04 -11.02 -0.63
C GLN A 95 17.15 -10.95 0.64
N THR A 96 17.08 -9.80 1.32
CA THR A 96 16.35 -9.69 2.60
C THR A 96 15.01 -8.96 2.47
N ASN A 97 14.93 -7.94 1.60
CA ASN A 97 13.71 -7.15 1.35
C ASN A 97 13.13 -7.30 -0.07
N GLY A 98 13.86 -7.93 -0.99
CA GLY A 98 13.58 -7.83 -2.44
C GLY A 98 12.21 -8.37 -2.85
N GLN A 99 11.66 -9.40 -2.17
CA GLN A 99 10.32 -9.87 -2.52
C GLN A 99 9.22 -8.86 -2.14
N THR A 100 9.35 -8.19 -1.00
CA THR A 100 8.38 -7.17 -0.56
C THR A 100 8.47 -5.94 -1.46
N GLU A 101 9.69 -5.54 -1.81
CA GLU A 101 9.95 -4.46 -2.77
C GLU A 101 9.40 -4.80 -4.16
N VAL A 102 9.60 -6.03 -4.65
CA VAL A 102 9.05 -6.49 -5.94
C VAL A 102 7.52 -6.46 -5.90
N THR A 103 6.88 -6.96 -4.84
CA THR A 103 5.41 -6.91 -4.72
C THR A 103 4.89 -5.48 -4.70
N ASN A 104 5.51 -4.59 -3.93
CA ASN A 104 5.11 -3.18 -3.87
C ASN A 104 5.34 -2.48 -5.22
N HIS A 105 6.45 -2.78 -5.89
CA HIS A 105 6.71 -2.28 -7.23
C HIS A 105 5.66 -2.80 -8.22
N THR A 106 5.29 -4.08 -8.20
CA THR A 106 4.20 -4.62 -9.04
C THR A 106 2.87 -3.93 -8.77
N LEU A 107 2.53 -3.64 -7.50
CA LEU A 107 1.34 -2.88 -7.14
C LEU A 107 1.34 -1.48 -7.74
N LEU A 108 2.44 -0.74 -7.55
CA LEU A 108 2.61 0.60 -8.09
C LEU A 108 2.56 0.62 -9.61
N GLN A 109 3.17 -0.35 -10.29
CA GLN A 109 3.06 -0.49 -11.75
C GLN A 109 1.63 -0.82 -12.20
N GLY A 110 0.89 -1.62 -11.44
CA GLY A 110 -0.52 -1.90 -11.69
C GLY A 110 -1.39 -0.65 -11.59
N ILE A 111 -1.18 0.16 -10.55
CA ILE A 111 -1.86 1.46 -10.36
C ILE A 111 -1.50 2.40 -11.50
N LYS A 112 -0.20 2.56 -11.78
CA LYS A 112 0.30 3.39 -12.89
C LYS A 112 -0.36 3.03 -14.20
N LYS A 113 -0.40 1.74 -14.55
CA LYS A 113 -1.02 1.25 -15.80
C LYS A 113 -2.51 1.57 -15.88
N LYS A 114 -3.25 1.48 -14.77
CA LYS A 114 -4.67 1.86 -14.74
C LYS A 114 -4.86 3.37 -14.93
N LEU A 115 -4.02 4.19 -14.31
CA LEU A 115 -4.04 5.64 -14.48
C LEU A 115 -3.70 6.05 -15.91
N ASP A 116 -2.67 5.45 -16.52
CA ASP A 116 -2.31 5.67 -17.93
C ASP A 116 -3.49 5.34 -18.86
N GLY A 117 -4.21 4.25 -18.58
CA GLY A 117 -5.40 3.85 -19.34
C GLY A 117 -6.60 4.80 -19.17
N ALA A 118 -6.69 5.52 -18.05
CA ALA A 118 -7.76 6.48 -17.77
C ALA A 118 -7.59 7.82 -18.51
N SER A 119 -6.45 8.06 -19.18
CA SER A 119 -6.21 9.27 -19.99
C SER A 119 -6.49 10.56 -19.19
N GLY A 120 -7.03 11.62 -19.79
CA GLY A 120 -7.19 12.94 -19.15
C GLY A 120 -8.08 13.00 -17.89
N ILE A 121 -8.78 11.92 -17.53
CA ILE A 121 -9.62 11.83 -16.33
C ILE A 121 -8.98 11.00 -15.20
N TRP A 122 -7.69 10.66 -15.32
CA TRP A 122 -7.02 9.77 -14.36
C TRP A 122 -7.07 10.27 -12.91
N VAL A 123 -7.15 11.58 -12.68
CA VAL A 123 -7.29 12.18 -11.34
C VAL A 123 -8.61 11.78 -10.69
N ASP A 124 -9.70 11.76 -11.47
CA ASP A 124 -11.04 11.39 -10.98
C ASP A 124 -11.18 9.87 -10.79
N GLU A 125 -10.38 9.08 -11.52
CA GLU A 125 -10.33 7.62 -11.39
C GLU A 125 -9.43 7.15 -10.23
N LEU A 126 -8.50 8.00 -9.76
CA LEU A 126 -7.54 7.63 -8.71
C LEU A 126 -8.23 7.05 -7.45
N PRO A 127 -9.28 7.69 -6.86
CA PRO A 127 -9.96 7.12 -5.70
C PRO A 127 -10.58 5.74 -5.96
N LYS A 128 -11.13 5.51 -7.15
CA LYS A 128 -11.74 4.21 -7.53
C LYS A 128 -10.67 3.12 -7.65
N ILE A 129 -9.51 3.47 -8.21
CA ILE A 129 -8.37 2.56 -8.32
C ILE A 129 -7.84 2.19 -6.94
N LEU A 130 -7.67 3.18 -6.05
CA LEU A 130 -7.22 2.93 -4.67
C LEU A 130 -8.23 2.08 -3.89
N TRP A 131 -9.52 2.39 -4.00
CA TRP A 131 -10.58 1.59 -3.38
C TRP A 131 -10.48 0.13 -3.82
N ALA A 132 -10.45 -0.12 -5.14
CA ALA A 132 -10.32 -1.47 -5.67
C ALA A 132 -9.05 -2.18 -5.18
N SER A 133 -7.92 -1.48 -5.13
CA SER A 133 -6.66 -2.03 -4.60
C SER A 133 -6.76 -2.39 -3.12
N ASN A 134 -7.42 -1.56 -2.30
CA ASN A 134 -7.54 -1.76 -0.86
C ASN A 134 -8.61 -2.79 -0.48
N THR A 135 -9.57 -3.10 -1.36
CA THR A 135 -10.63 -4.10 -1.10
C THR A 135 -10.47 -5.39 -1.92
N THR A 136 -9.34 -5.59 -2.61
CA THR A 136 -9.05 -6.84 -3.33
C THR A 136 -8.07 -7.69 -2.54
N SER A 137 -8.36 -8.99 -2.45
CA SER A 137 -7.51 -9.94 -1.71
C SER A 137 -6.16 -10.11 -2.38
N TRP A 138 -5.08 -10.12 -1.59
CA TRP A 138 -3.74 -10.42 -2.09
C TRP A 138 -3.50 -11.92 -2.16
N THR A 139 -2.90 -12.39 -3.25
CA THR A 139 -2.63 -13.83 -3.46
C THR A 139 -1.63 -14.42 -2.45
N SER A 140 -0.78 -13.61 -1.85
CA SER A 140 0.23 -14.05 -0.88
C SER A 140 -0.34 -14.30 0.52
N THR A 141 -1.34 -13.53 0.94
CA THR A 141 -1.96 -13.62 2.27
C THR A 141 -3.37 -14.22 2.23
N GLY A 142 -4.09 -14.08 1.11
CA GLY A 142 -5.52 -14.38 0.99
C GLY A 142 -6.44 -13.26 1.50
N GLU A 143 -5.87 -12.21 2.10
CA GLU A 143 -6.58 -11.15 2.82
C GLU A 143 -6.62 -9.85 2.01
N THR A 144 -7.64 -9.02 2.22
CA THR A 144 -7.66 -7.65 1.68
C THR A 144 -6.85 -6.69 2.57
N PRO A 145 -6.27 -5.62 2.00
CA PRO A 145 -5.67 -4.56 2.80
C PRO A 145 -6.63 -3.94 3.81
N PHE A 146 -7.91 -3.82 3.45
CA PHE A 146 -8.96 -3.30 4.31
C PHE A 146 -9.19 -4.19 5.55
N SER A 147 -9.33 -5.50 5.37
CA SER A 147 -9.46 -6.47 6.47
C SER A 147 -8.26 -6.40 7.42
N LEU A 148 -7.03 -6.40 6.89
CA LEU A 148 -5.83 -6.34 7.73
C LEU A 148 -5.64 -5.01 8.48
N SER A 149 -6.21 -3.92 7.94
CA SER A 149 -6.09 -2.58 8.53
C SER A 149 -7.17 -2.32 9.58
N PHE A 150 -8.41 -2.74 9.31
CA PHE A 150 -9.59 -2.38 10.12
C PHE A 150 -10.29 -3.56 10.80
N GLY A 151 -9.82 -4.79 10.59
CA GLY A 151 -10.38 -6.00 11.21
C GLY A 151 -11.62 -6.58 10.54
N MET A 152 -12.14 -5.94 9.50
CA MET A 152 -13.33 -6.41 8.78
C MET A 152 -13.23 -6.13 7.28
N GLU A 153 -14.00 -6.84 6.47
CA GLU A 153 -14.07 -6.58 5.04
C GLU A 153 -14.94 -5.36 4.72
N ALA A 154 -14.48 -4.51 3.79
CA ALA A 154 -15.26 -3.41 3.28
C ALA A 154 -16.52 -3.91 2.56
N LEU A 155 -17.64 -3.19 2.67
CA LEU A 155 -18.80 -3.41 1.80
C LEU A 155 -18.52 -2.89 0.40
N ILE A 156 -18.37 -3.80 -0.56
CA ILE A 156 -18.05 -3.45 -1.95
C ILE A 156 -19.31 -3.34 -2.82
N PRO A 157 -19.31 -2.54 -3.90
CA PRO A 157 -20.51 -2.29 -4.70
C PRO A 157 -21.20 -3.54 -5.26
N VAL A 158 -20.46 -4.61 -5.57
CA VAL A 158 -21.04 -5.86 -6.07
C VAL A 158 -21.98 -6.50 -5.06
N GLU A 159 -21.73 -6.35 -3.75
CA GLU A 159 -22.61 -6.87 -2.71
C GLU A 159 -23.90 -6.06 -2.58
N ILE A 160 -23.90 -4.80 -3.00
CA ILE A 160 -25.13 -4.00 -3.06
C ILE A 160 -25.97 -4.45 -4.27
N GLY A 161 -25.33 -4.67 -5.42
CA GLY A 161 -26.01 -5.15 -6.64
C GLY A 161 -26.47 -6.61 -6.55
N LEU A 162 -25.75 -7.43 -5.78
CA LEU A 162 -26.07 -8.82 -5.46
C LEU A 162 -26.01 -8.97 -3.92
N PRO A 163 -27.14 -8.70 -3.22
CA PRO A 163 -27.19 -8.69 -1.76
C PRO A 163 -26.49 -9.89 -1.13
N SER A 164 -25.37 -9.62 -0.46
CA SER A 164 -24.62 -10.65 0.26
C SER A 164 -25.35 -11.05 1.55
N LEU A 165 -24.94 -12.18 2.14
CA LEU A 165 -25.53 -12.68 3.39
C LEU A 165 -25.48 -11.62 4.50
N ARG A 166 -24.35 -10.91 4.63
CA ARG A 166 -24.21 -9.86 5.66
C ARG A 166 -25.21 -8.69 5.49
N LEU A 167 -25.72 -8.45 4.28
CA LEU A 167 -26.76 -7.46 4.04
C LEU A 167 -28.16 -8.03 4.28
N THR A 168 -28.41 -9.25 3.81
CA THR A 168 -29.75 -9.87 3.90
C THR A 168 -30.10 -10.31 5.31
N THR A 169 -29.12 -10.62 6.15
CA THR A 169 -29.29 -11.05 7.54
C THR A 169 -28.74 -10.02 8.54
N TYR A 170 -28.69 -8.73 8.16
CA TYR A 170 -28.18 -7.69 9.06
C TYR A 170 -29.06 -7.59 10.31
N ASP A 171 -28.44 -7.80 11.47
CA ASP A 171 -28.99 -7.51 12.77
C ASP A 171 -28.00 -6.60 13.52
N PRO A 172 -28.45 -5.46 14.08
CA PRO A 172 -27.55 -4.48 14.67
C PRO A 172 -26.79 -5.01 15.89
N VAL A 173 -27.42 -5.86 16.71
CA VAL A 173 -26.79 -6.40 17.93
C VAL A 173 -25.73 -7.42 17.55
N GLN A 174 -26.09 -8.37 16.67
CA GLN A 174 -25.13 -9.38 16.18
C GLN A 174 -23.98 -8.74 15.41
N ASN A 175 -24.23 -7.67 14.64
CA ASN A 175 -23.18 -6.97 13.91
C ASN A 175 -22.19 -6.28 14.86
N GLU A 176 -22.67 -5.69 15.95
CA GLU A 176 -21.80 -5.06 16.95
C GLU A 176 -20.96 -6.10 17.70
N GLU A 177 -21.58 -7.22 18.11
CA GLU A 177 -20.86 -8.35 18.70
C GLU A 177 -19.80 -8.92 17.75
N ALA A 178 -20.14 -9.09 16.46
CA ALA A 178 -19.21 -9.56 15.44
C ALA A 178 -18.08 -8.55 15.19
N LEU A 179 -18.35 -7.26 15.27
CA LEU A 179 -17.32 -6.22 15.14
C LEU A 179 -16.33 -6.27 16.31
N CYS A 180 -16.81 -6.37 17.54
CA CYS A 180 -15.95 -6.56 18.72
C CYS A 180 -15.08 -7.81 18.58
N ALA A 181 -15.69 -8.95 18.23
CA ALA A 181 -14.95 -10.19 18.02
C ALA A 181 -13.89 -10.06 16.90
N ASN A 182 -14.22 -9.38 15.80
CA ASN A 182 -13.27 -9.14 14.71
C ASN A 182 -12.07 -8.29 15.15
N LEU A 183 -12.27 -7.31 16.04
CA LEU A 183 -11.20 -6.50 16.59
C LEU A 183 -10.33 -7.29 17.56
N ASP A 184 -10.93 -8.12 18.41
CA ASP A 184 -10.21 -9.00 19.35
C ASP A 184 -9.32 -10.00 18.59
N LEU A 185 -9.81 -10.56 17.48
CA LEU A 185 -9.09 -11.53 16.65
C LEU A 185 -8.19 -10.87 15.58
N LEU A 186 -8.10 -9.54 15.53
CA LEU A 186 -7.38 -8.83 14.47
C LEU A 186 -5.90 -9.17 14.46
N ASP A 187 -5.26 -9.18 15.63
CA ASP A 187 -3.83 -9.48 15.72
C ASP A 187 -3.53 -10.93 15.33
N GLU A 188 -4.40 -11.87 15.69
CA GLU A 188 -4.31 -13.27 15.26
C GLU A 188 -4.45 -13.42 13.74
N ARG A 189 -5.38 -12.67 13.13
CA ARG A 189 -5.52 -12.63 11.65
C ARG A 189 -4.25 -12.06 11.00
N ARG A 190 -3.63 -11.04 11.61
CA ARG A 190 -2.36 -10.48 11.14
C ARG A 190 -1.21 -11.48 11.27
N GLU A 191 -1.15 -12.24 12.36
CA GLU A 191 -0.17 -13.32 12.54
C GLU A 191 -0.35 -14.42 11.50
N GLN A 192 -1.59 -14.83 11.23
CA GLN A 192 -1.90 -15.81 10.19
C GLN A 192 -1.49 -15.29 8.81
N ALA A 193 -1.79 -14.04 8.48
CA ALA A 193 -1.36 -13.41 7.24
C ALA A 193 0.18 -13.34 7.13
N ALA A 194 0.88 -13.05 8.24
CA ALA A 194 2.33 -13.06 8.29
C ALA A 194 2.92 -14.46 8.00
N MET A 195 2.31 -15.51 8.55
CA MET A 195 2.69 -16.90 8.25
C MET A 195 2.46 -17.27 6.78
N CYS A 196 1.29 -16.93 6.23
CA CYS A 196 0.98 -17.12 4.81
C CYS A 196 2.00 -16.41 3.90
N LEU A 197 2.33 -15.15 4.24
CA LEU A 197 3.32 -14.36 3.51
C LEU A 197 4.71 -14.99 3.58
N ALA A 198 5.14 -15.46 4.76
CA ALA A 198 6.42 -16.16 4.91
C ALA A 198 6.47 -17.46 4.10
N ALA A 199 5.41 -18.26 4.13
CA ALA A 199 5.30 -19.49 3.34
C ALA A 199 5.28 -19.20 1.83
N TYR A 200 4.60 -18.14 1.40
CA TYR A 200 4.65 -17.67 0.01
C TYR A 200 6.07 -17.28 -0.39
N ARG A 201 6.77 -16.50 0.44
CA ARG A 201 8.15 -16.07 0.16
C ARG A 201 9.11 -17.25 -0.01
N GLN A 202 9.00 -18.25 0.85
CA GLN A 202 9.79 -19.49 0.75
C GLN A 202 9.50 -20.25 -0.54
N ARG A 203 8.23 -20.36 -0.95
CA ARG A 203 7.83 -21.03 -2.21
C ARG A 203 8.43 -20.31 -3.43
N VAL A 204 8.35 -18.99 -3.46
CA VAL A 204 8.91 -18.18 -4.56
C VAL A 204 10.43 -18.28 -4.61
N SER A 205 11.12 -18.22 -3.46
CA SER A 205 12.58 -18.38 -3.39
C SER A 205 13.00 -19.73 -3.96
N LYS A 206 12.40 -20.83 -3.47
CA LYS A 206 12.69 -22.20 -3.96
C LYS A 206 12.48 -22.34 -5.47
N PHE A 207 11.47 -21.68 -6.02
CA PHE A 207 11.21 -21.71 -7.45
C PHE A 207 12.27 -20.94 -8.25
N TYR A 208 12.69 -19.78 -7.74
CA TYR A 208 13.75 -18.97 -8.35
C TYR A 208 15.09 -19.72 -8.31
N ASP A 209 15.47 -20.25 -7.15
CA ASP A 209 16.72 -20.99 -6.93
C ASP A 209 16.85 -22.21 -7.86
N LYS A 210 15.73 -22.91 -8.14
CA LYS A 210 15.69 -24.02 -9.12
C LYS A 210 16.00 -23.59 -10.57
N ARG A 211 15.83 -22.31 -10.90
CA ARG A 211 16.03 -21.77 -12.26
C ARG A 211 17.38 -21.07 -12.43
N VAL A 212 18.12 -20.82 -11.34
CA VAL A 212 19.47 -20.25 -11.40
C VAL A 212 20.44 -21.34 -11.88
N ARG A 213 21.00 -21.17 -13.08
CA ARG A 213 22.12 -22.00 -13.55
C ARG A 213 23.40 -21.55 -12.82
N PRO A 214 24.16 -22.45 -12.16
CA PRO A 214 25.43 -22.09 -11.57
C PRO A 214 26.37 -21.58 -12.68
N ARG A 215 26.93 -20.38 -12.50
CA ARG A 215 28.07 -19.92 -13.30
C ARG A 215 29.34 -20.32 -12.56
N THR A 216 30.06 -21.29 -13.11
CA THR A 216 31.47 -21.53 -12.76
C THR A 216 32.31 -20.44 -13.41
N PHE A 217 33.10 -19.74 -12.59
CA PHE A 217 34.16 -18.82 -13.04
C PHE A 217 35.43 -19.61 -13.34
#